data_AF-A0A7V6RNV7-F1
#
_entry.id   AF-A0A7V6RNV7-F1
#
_cell.length_a   1.000
_cell.length_b   1.000
_cell.length_c   1.000
_cell.angle_alpha   90.00
_cell.angle_beta   90.00
_cell.angle_gamma   90.00
#
_symmetry.space_group_name_H-M   'P 1'
#
loop_
_entity.id
_entity.type
_entity.pdbx_description
1 polymer ?
#
loop_
_entity_poly.entity_id
_entity_poly.type
_entity_poly.pdbx_seq_one_letter_code
_entity_poly.pdbx_strand_id
1 'polypeptide(L)' 'EKIYGPIGKDKIHIHHLIPLSEIKTEYEVDPIRDLRPVCPNCHLIIHSKREPFTIEEVRKMITLFYNGQYK' A
#
# COMPACT_ATOMS: atom_id res chain seq x y z
N GLU A 1 5.53 13.39 -7.18
CA GLU A 1 5.75 14.58 -8.05
C GLU A 1 4.87 14.64 -9.29
N LYS A 2 4.74 13.59 -10.13
CA LYS A 2 3.96 13.66 -11.39
C LYS A 2 2.52 14.21 -11.27
N ILE A 3 1.81 13.89 -10.18
CA ILE A 3 0.42 14.33 -9.97
C ILE A 3 0.34 15.62 -9.14
N TYR A 4 1.13 15.71 -8.07
CA TYR A 4 1.04 16.79 -7.08
C TYR A 4 2.15 17.84 -7.19
N GLY A 5 3.05 17.74 -8.17
CA GLY A 5 4.24 18.61 -8.27
C GLY A 5 5.24 18.40 -7.11
N PRO A 6 6.11 19.39 -6.86
CA PRO A 6 7.17 19.31 -5.84
C PRO A 6 6.67 19.03 -4.43
N ILE A 7 5.46 19.45 -4.07
CA ILE A 7 4.88 19.19 -2.74
C ILE A 7 4.65 17.70 -2.47
N GLY A 8 4.58 16.88 -3.52
CA GLY A 8 4.46 15.43 -3.43
C GLY A 8 5.80 14.69 -3.34
N LYS A 9 6.92 15.41 -3.25
CA LYS A 9 8.24 14.80 -3.07
C LYS A 9 8.35 14.17 -1.68
N ASP A 10 8.92 12.97 -1.62
CA ASP A 10 9.14 12.20 -0.38
C ASP A 10 7.87 11.91 0.44
N LYS A 11 6.68 11.99 -0.17
CA LYS A 11 5.38 11.70 0.46
C LYS A 11 4.86 10.28 0.20
N ILE A 12 5.73 9.35 -0.19
CA ILE A 12 5.38 7.96 -0.47
C ILE A 12 5.82 7.06 0.70
N HIS A 13 4.98 6.11 1.10
CA HIS A 13 5.31 5.13 2.13
C HIS A 13 5.77 3.83 1.48
N ILE A 14 6.68 3.11 2.15
CA ILE A 14 7.10 1.77 1.76
C ILE A 14 6.31 0.75 2.58
N HIS A 15 5.69 -0.20 1.88
CA HIS A 15 4.87 -1.25 2.48
C HIS A 15 5.50 -2.62 2.24
N HIS A 16 5.59 -3.46 3.27
CA HIS A 16 6.03 -4.85 3.16
C HIS A 16 4.86 -5.72 2.71
N LEU A 17 5.05 -6.50 1.64
CA LEU A 17 4.04 -7.42 1.11
C LEU A 17 3.82 -8.65 1.99
N ILE A 18 4.88 -9.11 2.66
CA ILE A 18 4.80 -10.16 3.67
C ILE A 18 4.77 -9.46 5.03
N PRO A 19 3.76 -9.72 5.88
CA PRO A 19 3.72 -9.15 7.21
C PRO A 19 4.97 -9.51 8.00
N LEU A 20 5.65 -8.51 8.55
CA LEU A 20 6.88 -8.75 9.34
C LEU A 20 6.66 -9.69 10.52
N SER A 21 5.44 -9.75 11.08
CA SER A 21 5.07 -10.69 12.13
C SER A 21 5.12 -12.16 11.70
N GLU A 22 5.03 -12.46 10.41
CA GLU A 22 5.16 -13.80 9.86
C GLU A 22 6.62 -14.19 9.67
N ILE A 23 7.52 -13.21 9.63
CA ILE A 23 8.94 -13.40 9.40
C ILE A 23 9.61 -13.64 10.76
N LYS A 24 9.79 -14.93 11.08
CA LYS A 24 10.28 -15.40 12.39
C LYS A 24 11.80 -15.45 12.50
N THR A 25 12.52 -14.99 11.48
CA THR A 25 13.98 -15.02 11.39
C THR A 25 14.49 -13.72 10.81
N GLU A 26 15.78 -13.44 10.98
CA GLU A 26 16.43 -12.43 10.15
C GLU A 26 16.31 -12.83 8.67
N TYR A 27 16.03 -11.85 7.82
CA TYR A 27 15.98 -12.04 6.37
C TYR A 27 16.47 -10.77 5.68
N GLU A 28 17.12 -10.94 4.53
CA GLU A 28 17.51 -9.83 3.68
C GLU A 28 16.31 -9.38 2.85
N VAL A 29 15.96 -8.11 2.96
CA VAL A 29 14.82 -7.51 2.24
C VAL A 29 15.23 -7.26 0.79
N ASP A 30 14.52 -7.86 -0.16
CA ASP A 30 14.60 -7.50 -1.57
C ASP A 30 13.58 -6.37 -1.86
N PRO A 31 14.03 -5.13 -2.16
CA PRO A 31 13.12 -4.00 -2.34
C PRO A 31 12.14 -4.15 -3.53
N ILE A 32 12.46 -5.01 -4.51
CA ILE A 32 11.62 -5.26 -5.68
C ILE A 32 10.59 -6.34 -5.38
N ARG A 33 11.01 -7.41 -4.70
CA ARG A 33 10.15 -8.56 -4.42
C ARG A 33 9.24 -8.31 -3.22
N ASP A 34 9.77 -7.70 -2.16
CA ASP A 34 9.13 -7.72 -0.85
C ASP A 34 8.42 -6.41 -0.51
N LEU A 35 8.72 -5.33 -1.22
CA LEU A 35 8.23 -3.99 -0.89
C LEU A 35 7.38 -3.41 -2.02
N ARG A 36 6.41 -2.59 -1.67
CA ARG A 36 5.62 -1.77 -2.60
C ARG A 36 5.51 -0.32 -2.11
N PRO A 37 5.82 0.68 -2.96
CA PRO A 37 5.51 2.06 -2.64
C PRO A 37 4.00 2.30 -2.71
N VAL A 38 3.43 2.90 -1.66
CA VAL A 38 2.00 3.22 -1.54
C VAL A 38 1.85 4.63 -0.96
N CYS A 39 0.75 5.32 -1.27
CA CYS A 39 0.50 6.63 -0.64
C CYS A 39 0.12 6.47 0.85
N PRO A 40 0.25 7.53 1.66
CA PRO A 40 -0.04 7.47 3.10
C PRO A 40 -1.46 6.98 3.41
N ASN A 41 -2.45 7.43 2.64
CA ASN A 41 -3.84 7.03 2.83
C ASN A 41 -4.07 5.56 2.47
N CYS A 42 -3.53 5.09 1.34
CA CYS A 42 -3.60 3.67 0.99
C CYS A 42 -2.92 2.81 2.05
N HIS A 43 -1.78 3.26 2.59
CA HIS A 43 -1.08 2.52 3.65
C HIS A 43 -1.95 2.38 4.91
N LEU A 44 -2.64 3.46 5.30
CA LEU A 44 -3.57 3.43 6.43
C LEU A 44 -4.74 2.46 6.19
N ILE A 45 -5.33 2.47 5.00
CA ILE A 45 -6.43 1.57 4.65
C ILE A 45 -5.97 0.11 4.62
N ILE A 46 -4.79 -0.19 4.05
CA ILE A 46 -4.24 -1.54 4.05
C ILE A 46 -4.20 -2.13 5.46
N HIS A 47 -3.77 -1.34 6.46
CA HIS A 47 -3.64 -1.76 7.85
C HIS A 47 -4.86 -1.48 8.73
N SER A 48 -6.03 -1.17 8.16
CA SER A 48 -7.21 -0.79 8.95
C SER A 48 -7.93 -1.99 9.62
N LYS A 49 -7.41 -3.21 9.46
CA LYS A 49 -7.88 -4.44 10.11
C LYS A 49 -6.69 -5.35 10.44
N ARG A 50 -6.91 -6.33 11.32
CA ARG A 50 -5.86 -7.26 11.82
C ARG A 50 -5.15 -8.01 10.70
N GLU A 51 -5.91 -8.57 9.77
CA GLU A 51 -5.41 -9.18 8.54
C GLU A 51 -5.39 -8.07 7.47
N PRO A 52 -4.24 -7.56 7.02
CA PRO A 52 -4.21 -6.41 6.12
C PRO A 52 -4.99 -6.66 4.82
N PHE A 53 -5.54 -5.61 4.22
CA PHE A 53 -6.04 -5.73 2.85
C PHE A 53 -4.87 -5.91 1.88
N THR A 54 -5.08 -6.74 0.87
CA THR A 54 -4.18 -6.85 -0.28
C THR A 54 -4.21 -5.55 -1.10
N ILE A 55 -3.14 -5.30 -1.84
CA ILE A 55 -3.08 -4.15 -2.75
C ILE A 55 -4.20 -4.22 -3.80
N GLU A 56 -4.52 -5.42 -4.26
CA GLU A 56 -5.58 -5.67 -5.24
C GLU A 56 -6.97 -5.34 -4.68
N GLU A 57 -7.24 -5.68 -3.42
CA GLU A 57 -8.49 -5.29 -2.74
C GLU A 57 -8.62 -3.77 -2.65
N VAL A 58 -7.58 -3.07 -2.18
CA VAL A 58 -7.60 -1.60 -2.07
C VAL A 58 -7.73 -0.95 -3.45
N ARG A 59 -7.07 -1.48 -4.47
CA ARG A 59 -7.22 -1.01 -5.86
C ARG A 59 -8.66 -1.17 -6.35
N LYS A 60 -9.30 -2.31 -6.07
CA LYS A 60 -10.72 -2.50 -6.43
C LYS A 60 -11.63 -1.48 -5.75
N MET A 61 -11.40 -1.18 -4.46
CA MET A 61 -12.18 -0.16 -3.74
C MET A 61 -12.09 1.21 -4.44
N ILE A 62 -10.88 1.61 -4.85
CA ILE A 62 -10.65 2.87 -5.57
C ILE A 62 -11.33 2.85 -6.95
N THR A 63 -11.19 1.76 -7.71
CA THR A 63 -11.77 1.65 -9.06
C THR A 63 -13.30 1.64 -9.04
N LEU A 64 -13.92 0.89 -8.13
CA LEU A 64 -15.37 0.85 -7.97
C LEU A 64 -15.94 2.24 -7.63
N PHE A 65 -15.20 3.07 -6.87
CA PHE A 65 -15.58 4.46 -6.59
C PHE A 65 -15.63 5.29 -7.88
N TYR A 66 -14.58 5.21 -8.70
CA TYR A 66 -14.54 5.94 -9.97
C TYR A 66 -15.55 5.43 -11.01
N ASN A 67 -15.97 4.17 -10.91
CA ASN A 67 -16.96 3.58 -11.80
C ASN A 67 -18.41 3.78 -11.33
N GLY A 68 -18.64 4.51 -10.24
CA GLY A 68 -19.99 4.75 -9.69
C GLY A 68 -20.68 3.49 -9.16
N GLN A 69 -19.92 2.46 -8.81
CA GLN A 69 -20.43 1.18 -8.30
C GLN A 69 -20.52 1.14 -6.76
N TYR A 70 -19.95 2.15 -6.08
CA TYR A 70 -20.29 2.49 -4.70
C TYR A 70 -21.39 3.56 -4.72
N LYS A 71 -22.64 3.14 -4.57
CA LYS A 71 -23.76 4.03 -4.23
C LYS A 71 -23.95 4.03 -2.72
#